data_AF-A0A537EZG7-F1
#
_entry.id   AF-A0A537EZG7-F1
#
_cell.length_a   1.000
_cell.length_b   1.000
_cell.length_c   1.000
_cell.angle_alpha   90.00
_cell.angle_beta   90.00
_cell.angle_gamma   90.00
#
_symmetry.space_group_name_H-M   'P 1'
#
loop_
_entity.id
_entity.type
_entity.pdbx_description
1 polymer ?
#
loop_
_entity_poly.entity_id
_entity_poly.type
_entity_poly.pdbx_seq_one_letter_code
_entity_poly.pdbx_strand_id
1 'polypeptide(L)'
;MLEQLTKIPWQAEDTSVETNDYLQVARKVWEDLISSVSLYPRFGEFERIFYFDLRQVLSSMLYSYLANTEGIENPVETNFYSSYGCVVELAMDMDLMCSPAFDMKELGPMRTVASLAQKIAHIANLLTTYPSELVERDVSSPIISLAMRKGLIRKEELGDKAVLPRLSKLEWIFKNKAYTYIRRVAEYEKEVRSLNIRGFSGYLAELLERFEGSRSLR
;
A
#
# COMPACT_ATOMS: atom_id res chain seq x y z
N MET A 1 3.64 6.90 20.03
CA MET A 1 4.48 7.27 18.88
C MET A 1 3.72 7.18 17.57
N LEU A 2 3.33 6.00 17.06
CA LEU A 2 2.61 5.89 15.77
C LEU A 2 1.31 6.73 15.73
N GLU A 3 0.49 6.67 16.79
CA GLU A 3 -0.75 7.46 16.88
C GLU A 3 -0.51 8.98 16.86
N GLN A 4 0.67 9.44 17.26
CA GLN A 4 1.04 10.85 17.17
C GLN A 4 1.48 11.18 15.74
N LEU A 5 2.32 10.33 15.14
CA LEU A 5 2.81 10.49 13.76
C LEU A 5 1.66 10.55 12.73
N THR A 6 0.61 9.75 12.90
CA THR A 6 -0.55 9.75 11.98
C THR A 6 -1.43 10.99 12.11
N LYS A 7 -1.29 11.77 13.19
CA LYS A 7 -2.05 13.01 13.42
C LYS A 7 -1.37 14.24 12.84
N ILE A 8 -0.05 14.21 12.66
CA ILE A 8 0.76 15.35 12.21
C ILE A 8 0.20 16.03 10.94
N PRO A 9 -0.20 15.31 9.88
CA PRO A 9 -0.67 15.94 8.64
C PRO A 9 -1.97 16.75 8.79
N TRP A 10 -2.70 16.56 9.90
CA TRP A 10 -4.03 17.14 10.12
C TRP A 10 -4.04 18.22 11.19
N GLN A 11 -2.99 18.29 12.00
CA GLN A 11 -2.91 19.22 13.13
C GLN A 11 -2.24 20.50 12.68
N ALA A 12 -2.84 21.63 13.02
CA ALA A 12 -2.12 22.90 13.04
C ALA A 12 -0.89 22.77 13.95
N GLU A 13 0.14 23.60 13.74
CA GLU A 13 1.26 23.71 14.69
C GLU A 13 0.68 23.89 16.10
N ASP A 14 0.85 22.87 16.94
CA ASP A 14 0.55 22.98 18.34
C ASP A 14 1.70 23.81 18.94
N THR A 15 1.38 24.96 19.52
CA THR A 15 2.35 25.88 20.13
C THR A 15 3.00 25.31 21.40
N SER A 16 2.63 24.11 21.84
CA SER A 16 3.34 23.40 22.89
C SER A 16 4.73 22.95 22.42
N VAL A 17 5.73 23.04 23.32
CA VAL A 17 7.10 22.62 23.02
C VAL A 17 7.12 21.10 22.87
N GLU A 18 7.05 20.61 21.63
CA GLU A 18 7.29 19.21 21.29
C GLU A 18 8.74 18.87 21.65
N THR A 19 8.97 18.12 22.73
CA THR A 19 10.34 17.77 23.19
C THR A 19 10.90 16.54 22.50
N ASN A 20 10.13 15.87 21.64
CA ASN A 20 10.55 14.65 20.95
C ASN A 20 11.16 14.94 19.57
N ASP A 21 12.47 14.71 19.43
CA ASP A 21 13.21 14.95 18.18
C ASP A 21 12.61 14.23 16.96
N TYR A 22 12.09 13.01 17.13
CA TYR A 22 11.47 12.27 16.03
C TYR A 22 10.16 12.92 15.56
N LEU A 23 9.35 13.43 16.48
CA LEU A 23 8.10 14.12 16.14
C LEU A 23 8.37 15.47 15.48
N GLN A 24 9.42 16.19 15.91
CA GLN A 24 9.87 17.42 15.26
C GLN A 24 10.34 17.17 13.81
N VAL A 25 11.17 16.14 13.59
CA VAL A 25 11.64 15.78 12.25
C VAL A 25 10.47 15.34 11.38
N ALA A 26 9.58 14.49 11.88
CA ALA A 26 8.40 14.04 11.14
C ALA A 26 7.51 15.22 10.73
N ARG A 27 7.30 16.20 11.62
CA ARG A 27 6.55 17.42 11.32
C ARG A 27 7.18 18.21 10.17
N LYS A 28 8.49 18.47 10.22
CA LYS A 28 9.21 19.16 9.14
C LYS A 28 9.07 18.42 7.80
N VAL A 29 9.22 17.10 7.80
CA VAL A 29 9.05 16.29 6.59
C VAL A 29 7.62 16.40 6.04
N TRP A 30 6.61 16.39 6.91
CA TRP A 30 5.21 16.56 6.49
C TRP A 30 4.94 17.96 5.94
N GLU A 31 5.42 19.00 6.61
CA GLU A 31 5.30 20.38 6.16
C GLU A 31 5.96 20.59 4.81
N ASP A 32 7.18 20.08 4.62
CA ASP A 32 7.89 20.14 3.35
C ASP A 32 7.14 19.39 2.24
N LEU A 33 6.65 18.18 2.53
CA LEU A 33 5.90 17.36 1.57
C LEU A 33 4.60 18.04 1.15
N ILE A 34 3.76 18.47 2.11
CA ILE A 34 2.47 19.10 1.82
C ILE A 34 2.68 20.44 1.11
N SER A 35 3.64 21.25 1.56
CA SER A 35 3.98 22.51 0.91
C SER A 35 4.41 22.28 -0.54
N SER A 36 5.25 21.26 -0.79
CA SER A 36 5.69 20.93 -2.15
C SER A 36 4.54 20.48 -3.05
N VAL A 37 3.69 19.57 -2.58
CA VAL A 37 2.53 19.07 -3.35
C VAL A 37 1.52 20.19 -3.61
N SER A 38 1.35 21.12 -2.67
CA SER A 38 0.43 22.25 -2.83
C SER A 38 0.77 23.20 -3.99
N LEU A 39 2.02 23.15 -4.45
CA LEU A 39 2.52 23.93 -5.59
C LEU A 39 2.27 23.26 -6.95
N TYR A 40 1.74 22.03 -6.98
CA TYR A 40 1.49 21.35 -8.25
C TYR A 40 0.42 22.06 -9.08
N PRO A 41 0.54 22.07 -10.42
CA PRO A 41 -0.28 22.91 -11.30
C PRO A 41 -1.78 22.72 -11.13
N ARG A 42 -2.22 21.50 -10.78
CA ARG A 42 -3.63 21.15 -10.59
C ARG A 42 -3.95 20.73 -9.16
N PHE A 43 -3.14 21.11 -8.17
CA PHE A 43 -3.36 20.73 -6.76
C PHE A 43 -4.81 20.99 -6.31
N GLY A 44 -5.35 22.18 -6.58
CA GLY A 44 -6.71 22.53 -6.18
C GLY A 44 -7.82 21.64 -6.76
N GLU A 45 -7.60 21.00 -7.91
CA GLU A 45 -8.56 20.05 -8.50
C GLU A 45 -8.55 18.69 -7.78
N PHE A 46 -7.39 18.29 -7.25
CA PHE A 46 -7.16 16.96 -6.65
C PHE A 46 -7.03 17.00 -5.13
N GLU A 47 -6.95 18.17 -4.50
CA GLU A 47 -6.68 18.36 -3.06
C GLU A 47 -7.53 17.43 -2.18
N ARG A 48 -8.85 17.43 -2.40
CA ARG A 48 -9.79 16.62 -1.61
C ARG A 48 -9.55 15.12 -1.77
N ILE A 49 -9.13 14.69 -2.96
CA ILE A 49 -8.85 13.30 -3.29
C ILE A 49 -7.53 12.88 -2.64
N PHE A 50 -6.49 13.70 -2.80
CA PHE A 50 -5.19 13.51 -2.19
C PHE A 50 -5.27 13.35 -0.67
N TYR A 51 -5.98 14.25 0.03
CA TYR A 51 -6.14 14.14 1.47
C TYR A 51 -7.02 12.94 1.88
N PHE A 52 -7.96 12.53 1.02
CA PHE A 52 -8.71 11.29 1.25
C PHE A 52 -7.78 10.07 1.17
N ASP A 53 -6.95 9.96 0.15
CA ASP A 53 -6.04 8.82 -0.04
C ASP A 53 -4.90 8.82 0.99
N LEU A 54 -4.44 9.99 1.41
CA LEU A 54 -3.48 10.11 2.51
C LEU A 54 -4.07 9.53 3.81
N ARG A 55 -5.36 9.75 4.11
CA ARG A 55 -6.02 9.10 5.25
C ARG A 55 -6.07 7.59 5.09
N GLN A 56 -6.27 7.06 3.88
CA GLN A 56 -6.28 5.62 3.64
C GLN A 56 -4.91 5.00 3.93
N VAL A 57 -3.82 5.65 3.49
CA VAL A 57 -2.44 5.22 3.80
C VAL A 57 -2.22 5.16 5.31
N LEU A 58 -2.53 6.23 6.04
CA LEU A 58 -2.34 6.27 7.49
C LEU A 58 -3.25 5.28 8.23
N SER A 59 -4.47 5.05 7.73
CA SER A 59 -5.38 4.03 8.27
C SER A 59 -4.83 2.63 8.08
N SER A 60 -4.15 2.35 6.97
CA SER A 60 -3.44 1.09 6.73
C SER A 60 -2.36 0.83 7.78
N MET A 61 -1.54 1.85 8.06
CA MET A 61 -0.50 1.78 9.09
C MET A 61 -1.10 1.55 10.49
N LEU A 62 -2.18 2.26 10.82
CA LEU A 62 -2.88 2.07 12.09
C LEU A 62 -3.48 0.66 12.21
N TYR A 63 -4.09 0.14 11.15
CA TYR A 63 -4.60 -1.23 11.12
C TYR A 63 -3.49 -2.26 11.35
N SER A 64 -2.35 -2.12 10.66
CA SER A 64 -1.19 -3.01 10.86
C SER A 64 -0.67 -2.98 12.29
N TYR A 65 -0.59 -1.80 12.91
CA TYR A 65 -0.23 -1.66 14.32
C TYR A 65 -1.21 -2.38 15.24
N LEU A 66 -2.51 -2.11 15.11
CA LEU A 66 -3.55 -2.71 15.96
C LEU A 66 -3.64 -4.23 15.76
N ALA A 67 -3.43 -4.73 14.54
CA ALA A 67 -3.36 -6.16 14.27
C ALA A 67 -2.24 -6.81 15.10
N ASN A 68 -1.09 -6.15 15.23
CA ASN A 68 0.06 -6.68 15.96
C ASN A 68 -0.03 -6.49 17.48
N THR A 69 -0.70 -5.45 17.97
CA THR A 69 -0.78 -5.17 19.41
C THR A 69 -2.05 -5.69 20.06
N GLU A 70 -3.19 -5.54 19.38
CA GLU A 70 -4.52 -5.87 19.91
C GLU A 70 -5.11 -7.16 19.33
N GLY A 71 -4.54 -7.70 18.25
CA GLY A 71 -5.02 -8.93 17.61
C GLY A 71 -6.38 -8.76 16.90
N ILE A 72 -6.60 -7.60 16.28
CA ILE A 72 -7.84 -7.32 15.52
C ILE A 72 -7.84 -7.96 14.12
N GLU A 73 -6.79 -8.68 13.74
CA GLU A 73 -6.58 -9.12 12.37
C GLU A 73 -7.70 -10.03 11.89
N ASN A 74 -8.24 -9.74 10.70
CA ASN A 74 -9.26 -10.58 10.09
C ASN A 74 -9.19 -10.49 8.55
N PRO A 75 -9.66 -11.52 7.82
CA PRO A 75 -9.56 -11.56 6.36
C PRO A 75 -10.21 -10.37 5.65
N VAL A 76 -11.31 -9.85 6.19
CA VAL A 76 -12.12 -8.83 5.51
C VAL A 76 -11.37 -7.50 5.57
N GLU A 77 -10.98 -7.08 6.76
CA GLU A 77 -10.27 -5.84 6.99
C GLU A 77 -8.83 -5.90 6.46
N THR A 78 -8.11 -7.01 6.61
CA THR A 78 -6.78 -7.15 6.02
C THR A 78 -6.84 -7.00 4.50
N ASN A 79 -7.82 -7.61 3.82
CA ASN A 79 -7.97 -7.47 2.38
C ASN A 79 -8.37 -6.04 1.95
N PHE A 80 -8.96 -5.25 2.86
CA PHE A 80 -9.34 -3.87 2.62
C PHE A 80 -8.16 -2.91 2.87
N TYR A 81 -7.60 -2.91 4.08
CA TYR A 81 -6.63 -1.92 4.53
C TYR A 81 -5.21 -2.17 4.03
N SER A 82 -4.76 -3.43 3.94
CA SER A 82 -3.32 -3.71 3.83
C SER A 82 -2.68 -3.16 2.55
N SER A 83 -3.45 -3.07 1.46
CA SER A 83 -2.92 -2.58 0.18
C SER A 83 -2.61 -1.08 0.17
N TYR A 84 -3.29 -0.28 1.00
CA TYR A 84 -3.09 1.17 1.03
C TYR A 84 -1.71 1.58 1.54
N GLY A 85 -1.01 0.71 2.28
CA GLY A 85 0.37 0.94 2.70
C GLY A 85 1.37 1.07 1.54
N CYS A 86 1.01 0.65 0.33
CA CYS A 86 1.87 0.80 -0.86
C CYS A 86 1.80 2.18 -1.52
N VAL A 87 0.90 3.07 -1.08
CA VAL A 87 0.87 4.50 -1.47
C VAL A 87 0.63 4.73 -2.98
N VAL A 88 0.14 3.72 -3.73
CA VAL A 88 0.01 3.81 -5.19
C VAL A 88 -1.09 4.79 -5.60
N GLU A 89 -2.26 4.78 -4.94
CA GLU A 89 -3.33 5.74 -5.25
C GLU A 89 -2.89 7.19 -4.94
N LEU A 90 -2.23 7.41 -3.81
CA LEU A 90 -1.71 8.73 -3.44
C LEU A 90 -0.62 9.24 -4.41
N ALA A 91 0.26 8.34 -4.86
CA ALA A 91 1.27 8.67 -5.88
C ALA A 91 0.62 9.05 -7.22
N MET A 92 -0.44 8.33 -7.60
CA MET A 92 -1.20 8.62 -8.80
C MET A 92 -1.92 9.98 -8.71
N ASP A 93 -2.46 10.36 -7.56
CA ASP A 93 -3.01 11.70 -7.36
C ASP A 93 -1.95 12.79 -7.65
N MET A 94 -0.73 12.61 -7.15
CA MET A 94 0.39 13.52 -7.39
C MET A 94 0.79 13.59 -8.88
N ASP A 95 0.80 12.46 -9.58
CA ASP A 95 1.06 12.41 -11.03
C ASP A 95 -0.04 13.12 -11.83
N LEU A 96 -1.31 12.94 -11.45
CA LEU A 96 -2.43 13.61 -12.10
C LEU A 96 -2.43 15.12 -11.87
N MET A 97 -2.02 15.57 -10.67
CA MET A 97 -1.83 17.00 -10.38
C MET A 97 -0.80 17.66 -11.33
N CYS A 98 0.13 16.87 -11.86
CA CYS A 98 1.16 17.30 -12.80
C CYS A 98 0.82 17.00 -14.27
N SER A 99 -0.37 16.49 -14.55
CA SER A 99 -0.80 16.05 -15.87
C SER A 99 -1.86 17.01 -16.46
N PRO A 100 -1.47 18.11 -17.14
CA PRO A 100 -2.41 19.11 -17.65
C PRO A 100 -3.37 18.57 -18.72
N ALA A 101 -3.00 17.49 -19.40
CA ALA A 101 -3.83 16.87 -20.43
C ALA A 101 -4.92 15.93 -19.88
N PHE A 102 -4.86 15.56 -18.59
CA PHE A 102 -5.79 14.57 -18.02
C PHE A 102 -7.23 15.11 -17.92
N ASP A 103 -8.18 14.36 -18.47
CA ASP A 103 -9.61 14.69 -18.43
C ASP A 103 -10.23 14.16 -17.12
N MET A 104 -10.75 15.06 -16.29
CA MET A 104 -11.40 14.71 -15.02
C MET A 104 -12.59 13.77 -15.17
N LYS A 105 -13.20 13.67 -16.36
CA LYS A 105 -14.26 12.67 -16.63
C LYS A 105 -13.73 11.24 -16.60
N GLU A 106 -12.42 11.05 -16.78
CA GLU A 106 -11.73 9.75 -16.74
C GLU A 106 -11.20 9.40 -15.33
N LEU A 107 -11.48 10.22 -14.32
CA LEU A 107 -11.02 9.98 -12.94
C LEU A 107 -11.49 8.64 -12.38
N GLY A 108 -12.76 8.25 -12.60
CA GLY A 108 -13.28 6.97 -12.11
C GLY A 108 -12.52 5.75 -12.66
N PRO A 109 -12.37 5.62 -13.98
CA PRO A 109 -11.53 4.59 -14.59
C PRO A 109 -10.06 4.64 -14.13
N MET A 110 -9.44 5.83 -14.07
CA MET A 110 -8.05 5.97 -13.62
C MET A 110 -7.86 5.52 -12.16
N ARG A 111 -8.78 5.88 -11.27
CA ARG A 111 -8.79 5.38 -9.88
C ARG A 111 -8.98 3.87 -9.80
N THR A 112 -9.79 3.30 -10.69
CA THR A 112 -9.95 1.83 -10.75
C THR A 112 -8.63 1.15 -11.15
N VAL A 113 -7.92 1.70 -12.13
CA VAL A 113 -6.56 1.25 -12.50
C VAL A 113 -5.61 1.35 -11.31
N ALA A 114 -5.54 2.49 -10.63
CA ALA A 114 -4.65 2.70 -9.50
C ALA A 114 -4.95 1.78 -8.32
N SER A 115 -6.22 1.58 -7.97
CA SER A 115 -6.61 0.69 -6.87
C SER A 115 -6.27 -0.77 -7.15
N LEU A 116 -6.39 -1.22 -8.41
CA LEU A 116 -5.93 -2.55 -8.82
C LEU A 116 -4.40 -2.65 -8.82
N ALA A 117 -3.70 -1.65 -9.34
CA ALA A 117 -2.25 -1.56 -9.32
C ALA A 117 -1.70 -1.59 -7.88
N GLN A 118 -2.36 -0.89 -6.95
CA GLN A 118 -2.03 -0.91 -5.53
C GLN A 118 -2.12 -2.32 -4.94
N LYS A 119 -3.18 -3.07 -5.26
CA LYS A 119 -3.34 -4.45 -4.80
C LYS A 119 -2.29 -5.38 -5.39
N ILE A 120 -1.88 -5.16 -6.64
CA ILE A 120 -0.79 -5.91 -7.29
C ILE A 120 0.55 -5.59 -6.61
N ALA A 121 0.86 -4.31 -6.39
CA ALA A 121 2.07 -3.85 -5.71
C ALA A 121 2.16 -4.42 -4.29
N HIS A 122 1.05 -4.42 -3.55
CA HIS A 122 0.98 -5.01 -2.22
C HIS A 122 1.23 -6.52 -2.23
N ILE A 123 0.68 -7.25 -3.21
CA ILE A 123 0.97 -8.69 -3.36
C ILE A 123 2.45 -8.91 -3.68
N ALA A 124 3.04 -8.13 -4.59
CA ALA A 124 4.46 -8.23 -4.92
C ALA A 124 5.35 -7.94 -3.71
N ASN A 125 5.01 -6.91 -2.93
CA ASN A 125 5.68 -6.59 -1.67
C ASN A 125 5.59 -7.76 -0.69
N LEU A 126 4.37 -8.25 -0.40
CA LEU A 126 4.11 -9.40 0.46
C LEU A 126 4.92 -10.62 0.05
N LEU A 127 4.93 -10.95 -1.25
CA LEU A 127 5.66 -12.11 -1.78
C LEU A 127 7.17 -11.93 -1.64
N THR A 128 7.67 -10.74 -1.37
CA THR A 128 9.10 -10.50 -1.15
C THR A 128 9.41 -10.47 0.35
N THR A 129 8.56 -9.83 1.16
CA THR A 129 8.84 -9.46 2.56
C THR A 129 8.38 -10.47 3.60
N TYR A 130 7.36 -11.30 3.30
CA TYR A 130 6.79 -12.21 4.31
C TYR A 130 7.79 -13.11 5.06
N PRO A 131 8.94 -13.54 4.49
CA PRO A 131 9.89 -14.37 5.22
C PRO A 131 10.56 -13.62 6.36
N SER A 132 10.81 -12.32 6.19
CA SER A 132 11.32 -11.45 7.24
C SER A 132 10.21 -11.11 8.23
N GLU A 133 9.01 -10.80 7.74
CA GLU A 133 7.82 -10.52 8.57
C GLU A 133 7.49 -11.70 9.49
N LEU A 134 7.70 -12.95 9.03
CA LEU A 134 7.54 -14.15 9.87
C LEU A 134 8.51 -14.15 11.05
N VAL A 135 9.75 -13.72 10.83
CA VAL A 135 10.77 -13.62 11.88
C VAL A 135 10.42 -12.50 12.86
N GLU A 136 9.91 -11.39 12.33
CA GLU A 136 9.45 -10.22 13.08
C GLU A 136 8.11 -10.46 13.81
N ARG A 137 7.47 -11.61 13.57
CA ARG A 137 6.17 -12.01 14.13
C ARG A 137 5.04 -11.08 13.72
N ASP A 138 5.13 -10.47 12.54
CA ASP A 138 4.13 -9.55 12.02
C ASP A 138 2.89 -10.30 11.53
N VAL A 139 1.83 -10.27 12.33
CA VAL A 139 0.55 -10.92 12.02
C VAL A 139 -0.33 -10.09 11.10
N SER A 140 0.04 -8.83 10.84
CA SER A 140 -0.64 -7.99 9.84
C SER A 140 -0.36 -8.46 8.41
N SER A 141 0.73 -9.22 8.20
CA SER A 141 1.06 -9.86 6.93
C SER A 141 -0.03 -10.84 6.46
N PRO A 142 -0.69 -10.58 5.31
CA PRO A 142 -1.82 -11.40 4.85
C PRO A 142 -1.53 -12.89 4.69
N ILE A 143 -0.31 -13.28 4.30
CA ILE A 143 0.06 -14.69 4.11
C ILE A 143 0.29 -15.40 5.44
N ILE A 144 0.87 -14.71 6.43
CA ILE A 144 1.04 -15.22 7.80
C ILE A 144 -0.33 -15.37 8.46
N SER A 145 -1.17 -14.34 8.41
CA SER A 145 -2.55 -14.39 8.91
C SER A 145 -3.35 -15.53 8.25
N LEU A 146 -3.20 -15.74 6.93
CA LEU A 146 -3.86 -16.85 6.24
C LEU A 146 -3.32 -18.22 6.70
N ALA A 147 -2.00 -18.36 6.90
CA ALA A 147 -1.39 -19.60 7.36
C ALA A 147 -1.87 -19.98 8.76
N MET A 148 -1.95 -19.01 9.67
CA MET A 148 -2.49 -19.20 11.03
C MET A 148 -3.96 -19.64 10.98
N ARG A 149 -4.80 -18.94 10.21
CA ARG A 149 -6.23 -19.30 10.08
C ARG A 149 -6.46 -20.65 9.43
N LYS A 150 -5.55 -21.10 8.56
CA LYS A 150 -5.58 -22.45 7.98
C LYS A 150 -4.94 -23.52 8.86
N GLY A 151 -4.41 -23.16 10.03
CA GLY A 151 -3.72 -24.09 10.93
C GLY A 151 -2.41 -24.64 10.38
N LEU A 152 -1.81 -23.97 9.39
CA LEU A 152 -0.50 -24.38 8.82
C LEU A 152 0.66 -24.05 9.76
N ILE A 153 0.49 -23.01 10.56
CA ILE A 153 1.37 -22.59 11.65
C ILE A 153 0.54 -22.17 12.86
N ARG A 154 1.12 -22.27 14.05
CA ARG A 154 0.57 -21.73 15.29
C ARG A 154 1.31 -20.45 15.70
N LYS A 155 0.76 -19.70 16.65
CA LYS A 155 1.33 -18.44 17.13
C LYS A 155 2.73 -18.64 17.74
N GLU A 156 2.97 -19.79 18.36
CA GLU A 156 4.24 -20.14 18.99
C GLU A 156 5.35 -20.41 17.97
N GLU A 157 4.97 -20.72 16.72
CA GLU A 157 5.89 -20.95 15.60
C GLU A 157 6.30 -19.64 14.90
N LEU A 158 5.72 -18.49 15.29
CA LEU A 158 6.16 -17.18 14.79
C LEU A 158 7.58 -16.85 15.29
N GLY A 159 8.43 -16.39 14.37
CA GLY A 159 9.86 -16.22 14.61
C GLY A 159 10.72 -17.37 14.11
N ASP A 160 10.14 -18.55 13.85
CA ASP A 160 10.89 -19.73 13.39
C ASP A 160 10.91 -19.81 11.85
N LYS A 161 12.09 -19.71 11.24
CA LYS A 161 12.24 -19.84 9.78
C LYS A 161 11.93 -21.26 9.27
N ALA A 162 11.95 -22.29 10.13
CA ALA A 162 11.69 -23.67 9.74
C ALA A 162 10.26 -23.88 9.20
N VAL A 163 9.31 -22.99 9.52
CA VAL A 163 7.94 -23.08 9.00
C VAL A 163 7.72 -22.37 7.67
N LEU A 164 8.70 -21.62 7.14
CA LEU A 164 8.62 -20.93 5.84
C LEU A 164 8.15 -21.83 4.69
N PRO A 165 8.62 -23.09 4.53
CA PRO A 165 8.15 -23.98 3.47
C PRO A 165 6.65 -24.33 3.56
N ARG A 166 6.01 -24.10 4.70
CA ARG A 166 4.55 -24.28 4.87
C ARG A 166 3.79 -23.08 4.32
N LEU A 167 4.32 -21.87 4.52
CA LEU A 167 3.72 -20.62 4.02
C LEU A 167 3.89 -20.47 2.51
N SER A 168 5.03 -20.91 1.94
CA SER A 168 5.27 -20.81 0.49
C SER A 168 4.21 -21.52 -0.35
N LYS A 169 3.58 -22.57 0.21
CA LYS A 169 2.43 -23.27 -0.39
C LYS A 169 1.18 -22.38 -0.57
N LEU A 170 1.13 -21.21 0.06
CA LEU A 170 0.04 -20.25 -0.08
C LEU A 170 0.33 -19.16 -1.12
N GLU A 171 1.57 -19.01 -1.58
CA GLU A 171 1.95 -17.94 -2.52
C GLU A 171 1.09 -17.94 -3.78
N TRP A 172 0.78 -19.12 -4.31
CA TRP A 172 -0.02 -19.27 -5.53
C TRP A 172 -1.39 -18.58 -5.41
N ILE A 173 -1.97 -18.51 -4.21
CA ILE A 173 -3.26 -17.84 -3.96
C ILE A 173 -3.12 -16.35 -4.25
N PHE A 174 -2.04 -15.74 -3.76
CA PHE A 174 -1.76 -14.32 -3.95
C PHE A 174 -1.34 -14.04 -5.39
N LYS A 175 -0.51 -14.89 -5.99
CA LYS A 175 -0.14 -14.78 -7.42
C LYS A 175 -1.36 -14.81 -8.34
N ASN A 176 -2.27 -15.77 -8.15
CA ASN A 176 -3.49 -15.86 -8.93
C ASN A 176 -4.40 -14.63 -8.75
N LYS A 177 -4.46 -14.06 -7.54
CA LYS A 177 -5.16 -12.79 -7.31
C LYS A 177 -4.51 -11.63 -8.08
N ALA A 178 -3.18 -11.52 -8.04
CA ALA A 178 -2.46 -10.48 -8.77
C ALA A 178 -2.71 -10.57 -10.29
N TYR A 179 -2.61 -11.76 -10.89
CA TYR A 179 -2.95 -11.93 -12.30
C TYR A 179 -4.41 -11.61 -12.63
N THR A 180 -5.32 -11.87 -11.69
CA THR A 180 -6.74 -11.46 -11.85
C THR A 180 -6.87 -9.94 -11.87
N TYR A 181 -6.17 -9.23 -10.98
CA TYR A 181 -6.13 -7.77 -10.97
C TYR A 181 -5.48 -7.21 -12.23
N ILE A 182 -4.38 -7.80 -12.72
CA ILE A 182 -3.71 -7.41 -13.97
C ILE A 182 -4.67 -7.48 -15.17
N ARG A 183 -5.46 -8.55 -15.28
CA ARG A 183 -6.47 -8.67 -16.34
C ARG A 183 -7.51 -7.55 -16.27
N ARG A 184 -7.95 -7.20 -15.05
CA ARG A 184 -8.89 -6.09 -14.85
C ARG A 184 -8.24 -4.74 -15.17
N VAL A 185 -6.97 -4.53 -14.83
CA VAL A 185 -6.23 -3.32 -15.27
C VAL A 185 -6.28 -3.20 -16.79
N ALA A 186 -6.07 -4.30 -17.53
CA ALA A 186 -6.11 -4.31 -19.00
C ALA A 186 -7.49 -3.96 -19.60
N GLU A 187 -8.58 -4.07 -18.81
CA GLU A 187 -9.92 -3.64 -19.20
C GLU A 187 -10.05 -2.12 -19.03
N TYR A 188 -9.72 -1.60 -17.83
CA TYR A 188 -9.90 -0.19 -17.49
C TYR A 188 -8.84 0.75 -18.09
N GLU A 189 -7.62 0.28 -18.37
CA GLU A 189 -6.58 1.13 -18.96
C GLU A 189 -6.96 1.66 -20.37
N LYS A 190 -7.92 0.99 -21.03
CA LYS A 190 -8.46 1.40 -22.34
C LYS A 190 -9.51 2.51 -22.25
N GLU A 191 -10.07 2.71 -21.06
CA GLU A 191 -11.08 3.74 -20.78
C GLU A 191 -10.43 5.11 -20.51
N VAL A 192 -9.15 5.14 -20.12
CA VAL A 192 -8.36 6.36 -19.97
C VAL A 192 -7.70 6.69 -21.32
N ARG A 193 -8.04 7.83 -21.90
CA ARG A 193 -7.57 8.27 -23.23
C ARG A 193 -6.81 9.59 -23.17
N SER A 194 -7.08 10.40 -22.15
CA SER A 194 -6.42 11.67 -21.91
C SER A 194 -4.95 11.52 -21.52
N LEU A 195 -4.57 10.33 -21.01
CA LEU A 195 -3.19 9.91 -20.78
C LEU A 195 -2.92 8.56 -21.44
N ASN A 196 -1.70 8.37 -21.95
CA ASN A 196 -1.30 7.08 -22.53
C ASN A 196 -0.82 6.12 -21.43
N ILE A 197 -1.74 5.31 -20.91
CA ILE A 197 -1.45 4.22 -19.96
C ILE A 197 -1.60 2.83 -20.60
N ARG A 198 -1.62 2.74 -21.93
CA ARG A 198 -1.79 1.46 -22.63
C ARG A 198 -0.57 0.56 -22.40
N GLY A 199 -0.84 -0.71 -22.12
CA GLY A 199 0.20 -1.69 -21.81
C GLY A 199 0.69 -1.62 -20.36
N PHE A 200 0.09 -0.78 -19.52
CA PHE A 200 0.43 -0.71 -18.09
C PHE A 200 0.18 -2.05 -17.39
N SER A 201 -0.88 -2.78 -17.77
CA SER A 201 -1.11 -4.15 -17.29
C SER A 201 0.05 -5.10 -17.63
N GLY A 202 0.67 -4.92 -18.80
CA GLY A 202 1.83 -5.71 -19.23
C GLY A 202 3.05 -5.41 -18.35
N TYR A 203 3.32 -4.13 -18.11
CA TYR A 203 4.36 -3.70 -17.19
C TYR A 203 4.16 -4.27 -15.77
N LEU A 204 2.92 -4.25 -15.25
CA LEU A 204 2.61 -4.84 -13.94
C LEU A 204 2.85 -6.36 -13.90
N ALA A 205 2.63 -7.07 -15.00
CA ALA A 205 2.96 -8.49 -15.10
C ALA A 205 4.47 -8.72 -15.06
N GLU A 206 5.25 -7.96 -15.84
CA GLU A 206 6.72 -8.03 -15.82
C GLU A 206 7.28 -7.68 -14.45
N LEU A 207 6.73 -6.66 -13.79
CA LEU A 207 7.12 -6.25 -12.45
C LEU A 207 6.91 -7.40 -11.46
N LEU A 208 5.75 -8.05 -11.49
CA LEU A 208 5.44 -9.19 -10.65
C LEU A 208 6.45 -10.33 -10.85
N GLU A 209 6.77 -10.67 -12.10
CA GLU A 209 7.76 -11.71 -12.43
C GLU A 209 9.18 -11.35 -11.94
N ARG A 210 9.58 -10.08 -12.01
CA ARG A 210 10.88 -9.63 -11.49
C ARG A 210 10.97 -9.78 -9.97
N PHE A 211 9.89 -9.47 -9.25
CA PHE A 211 9.87 -9.67 -7.80
C PHE A 211 10.01 -11.16 -7.43
N GLU A 212 9.43 -12.05 -8.22
CA GLU A 212 9.64 -13.49 -8.06
C GLU A 212 11.09 -13.90 -8.30
N GLY A 213 11.71 -13.40 -9.39
CA GLY A 213 13.11 -13.68 -9.72
C GLY A 213 14.11 -13.10 -8.71
N SER A 214 13.79 -12.02 -8.02
CA SER A 214 14.67 -11.43 -7.00
C SER A 214 14.89 -12.31 -5.77
N ARG A 215 13.98 -13.27 -5.55
CA ARG A 215 14.03 -14.23 -4.44
C ARG A 215 14.92 -15.43 -4.69
N SER A 216 15.09 -15.86 -5.94
CA SER A 216 15.99 -16.98 -6.27
C SER A 216 17.48 -16.61 -6.16
N LEU A 217 17.78 -15.33 -5.90
CA LEU A 217 19.12 -14.78 -5.72
C LEU A 217 19.51 -14.55 -4.24
N ARG A 218 18.61 -14.82 -3.29
CA ARG A 218 18.83 -14.67 -1.84
C ARG A 218 18.72 -16.01 -1.12
#